data_AF-A0A9D4XH88-F1
#
_entry.id   AF-A0A9D4XH88-F1
#
_cell.length_a   1.000
_cell.length_b   1.000
_cell.length_c   1.000
_cell.angle_alpha   90.00
_cell.angle_beta   90.00
_cell.angle_gamma   90.00
#
_symmetry.space_group_name_H-M   'P 1'
#
loop_
_entity.id
_entity.type
_entity.pdbx_description
1 polymer ?
#
loop_
_entity_poly.entity_id
_entity_poly.type
_entity_poly.pdbx_seq_one_letter_code
_entity_poly.pdbx_strand_id
1 'polypeptide(L)'
;MNDFLKAHAKRLKHNNVAYENYHRIFVPDGTPLKSASKEPLRVNVMFQHIQKMMSSETTVIAETGDSWFNCQKLKLPEGCRYEFQMQYGSIGWSVGATLGYAQAVTAQDVSTMMRCGQKTIIFLINNGGYTIEVEIHDGPYNVIKNWNYTGLVDAIHNGEGK
;
A
#
# COMPACT_ATOMS: atom_id res chain seq x y z
N MET A 1 11.58 14.72 -21.82
CA MET A 1 12.04 14.97 -20.43
C MET A 1 13.41 14.34 -20.15
N ASN A 2 13.63 13.06 -20.49
CA ASN A 2 14.90 12.37 -20.22
C ASN A 2 16.12 13.07 -20.86
N ASP A 3 16.02 13.52 -22.11
CA ASP A 3 17.14 14.18 -22.79
C ASP A 3 17.45 15.55 -22.19
N PHE A 4 16.41 16.28 -21.76
CA PHE A 4 16.55 17.53 -21.04
C PHE A 4 17.30 17.34 -19.72
N LEU A 5 16.89 16.38 -18.88
CA LEU A 5 17.56 16.11 -17.61
C LEU A 5 19.01 15.66 -17.81
N LYS A 6 19.27 14.78 -18.79
CA LYS A 6 20.63 14.32 -19.13
C LYS A 6 21.53 15.46 -19.62
N ALA A 7 21.01 16.34 -20.47
CA ALA A 7 21.77 17.48 -20.99
C ALA A 7 22.01 18.52 -19.89
N HIS A 8 21.02 18.78 -19.04
CA HIS A 8 21.09 19.75 -17.97
C HIS A 8 22.06 19.32 -16.86
N ALA A 9 22.08 18.03 -16.50
CA ALA A 9 22.99 17.47 -15.49
C ALA A 9 24.48 17.77 -15.79
N LYS A 10 24.87 17.83 -17.07
CA LYS A 10 26.25 18.15 -17.50
C LYS A 10 26.63 19.62 -17.29
N ARG A 11 25.65 20.50 -17.07
CA ARG A 11 25.83 21.97 -16.99
C ARG A 11 25.52 22.51 -15.60
N LEU A 12 24.97 21.69 -14.70
CA LEU A 12 24.63 22.08 -13.34
C LEU A 12 25.89 22.38 -12.53
N LYS A 13 25.85 23.48 -11.79
CA LYS A 13 26.77 23.73 -10.67
C LYS A 13 26.17 23.10 -9.42
N HIS A 14 26.97 22.34 -8.68
CA HIS A 14 26.53 21.74 -7.43
C HIS A 14 26.06 22.82 -6.43
N ASN A 15 24.89 22.61 -5.83
CA ASN A 15 24.33 23.47 -4.79
C ASN A 15 23.60 22.57 -3.77
N ASN A 16 24.16 22.49 -2.57
CA ASN A 16 23.66 21.65 -1.48
C ASN A 16 22.93 22.44 -0.37
N VAL A 17 22.68 23.73 -0.54
CA VAL A 17 22.09 24.59 0.51
C VAL A 17 20.75 24.03 1.02
N ALA A 18 19.88 23.56 0.11
CA ALA A 18 18.60 22.95 0.50
C ALA A 18 18.79 21.63 1.26
N TYR A 19 19.77 20.82 0.85
CA TYR A 19 20.11 19.55 1.51
C TYR A 19 20.65 19.79 2.92
N GLU A 20 21.56 20.75 3.11
CA GLU A 20 22.08 21.12 4.43
C GLU A 20 20.99 21.68 5.33
N ASN A 21 20.12 22.55 4.81
CA ASN A 21 18.99 23.09 5.56
C ASN A 21 18.05 21.98 6.04
N TYR A 22 17.76 20.99 5.19
CA TYR A 22 16.98 19.81 5.59
C TYR A 22 17.65 19.05 6.74
N HIS A 23 18.96 18.76 6.64
CA HIS A 23 19.67 18.01 7.69
C HIS A 23 19.70 18.76 9.04
N ARG A 24 19.75 20.10 9.01
CA ARG A 24 19.73 20.93 10.22
C ARG A 24 18.42 20.88 10.99
N ILE A 25 17.30 20.70 10.29
CA ILE A 25 15.95 20.69 10.89
C ILE A 25 15.32 19.29 10.90
N PHE A 26 16.06 18.28 10.46
CA PHE A 26 15.56 16.92 10.34
C PHE A 26 15.20 16.36 11.72
N VAL A 27 13.97 15.87 11.83
CA VAL A 27 13.49 15.14 13.01
C VAL A 27 13.43 13.66 12.62
N PRO A 28 14.15 12.76 13.32
CA PRO A 28 14.06 11.33 13.05
C PRO A 28 12.64 10.80 13.21
N ASP A 29 12.28 9.81 12.39
CA ASP A 29 10.98 9.15 12.50
C ASP A 29 10.85 8.44 13.86
N GLY A 30 9.67 8.56 14.47
CA GLY A 30 9.32 7.77 15.64
C GLY A 30 9.17 6.29 15.29
N THR A 31 9.66 5.41 16.16
CA THR A 31 9.37 3.97 16.07
C THR A 31 8.07 3.67 16.81
N PRO A 32 7.11 2.95 16.18
CA PRO A 32 5.94 2.48 16.92
C PRO A 32 6.33 1.65 18.15
N LEU A 33 5.52 1.77 19.21
CA LEU A 33 5.73 1.08 20.47
C LEU A 33 5.77 -0.43 20.26
N LYS A 34 6.60 -1.12 21.05
CA LYS A 34 6.57 -2.58 21.10
C LYS A 34 5.15 -3.03 21.47
N SER A 35 4.68 -4.08 20.82
CA SER A 35 3.43 -4.74 21.18
C SER A 35 3.74 -6.08 21.81
N ALA A 36 3.06 -6.40 22.90
CA ALA A 36 3.15 -7.71 23.52
C ALA A 36 2.27 -8.74 22.80
N SER A 37 2.58 -10.02 22.98
CA SER A 37 1.73 -11.10 22.49
C SER A 37 0.31 -10.96 23.06
N LYS A 38 -0.71 -11.13 22.22
CA LYS A 38 -2.15 -11.02 22.55
C LYS A 38 -2.69 -9.61 22.80
N GLU A 39 -1.90 -8.55 22.62
CA GLU A 39 -2.47 -7.19 22.59
C GLU A 39 -3.33 -6.96 21.33
N PRO A 40 -4.34 -6.08 21.40
CA PRO A 40 -5.07 -5.65 20.21
C PRO A 40 -4.12 -5.09 19.14
N LEU A 41 -4.27 -5.55 17.90
CA LEU A 41 -3.44 -5.10 16.79
C LEU A 41 -3.67 -3.62 16.51
N ARG A 42 -2.57 -2.87 16.37
CA ARG A 42 -2.58 -1.46 15.98
C ARG A 42 -2.01 -1.32 14.57
N VAL A 43 -2.57 -0.41 13.78
CA VAL A 43 -2.17 -0.19 12.38
C VAL A 43 -0.67 0.12 12.25
N ASN A 44 -0.12 0.93 13.16
CA ASN A 44 1.31 1.27 13.14
C ASN A 44 2.23 0.06 13.42
N VAL A 45 1.80 -0.88 14.27
CA VAL A 45 2.53 -2.14 14.52
C VAL A 45 2.42 -3.06 13.30
N MET A 46 1.25 -3.17 12.67
CA MET A 46 1.07 -3.93 11.44
C MET A 46 2.04 -3.43 10.34
N PHE A 47 2.11 -2.11 10.13
CA PHE A 47 3.01 -1.53 9.13
C PHE A 47 4.50 -1.67 9.47
N GLN A 48 4.88 -1.80 10.76
CA GLN A 48 6.26 -2.21 11.11
C GLN A 48 6.59 -3.62 10.60
N HIS A 49 5.62 -4.54 10.63
CA HIS A 49 5.81 -5.89 10.11
C HIS A 49 5.85 -5.88 8.58
N ILE A 50 4.95 -5.13 7.92
CA ILE A 50 4.96 -4.97 6.46
C ILE A 50 6.31 -4.42 6.00
N GLN A 51 6.83 -3.36 6.64
CA GLN A 51 8.14 -2.78 6.34
C GLN A 51 9.28 -3.81 6.34
N LYS A 52 9.25 -4.78 7.26
CA LYS A 52 10.27 -5.83 7.39
C LYS A 52 10.15 -6.93 6.33
N MET A 53 9.00 -7.05 5.67
CA MET A 53 8.78 -8.00 4.59
C MET A 53 9.26 -7.49 3.23
N MET A 54 9.52 -6.18 3.11
CA MET A 54 9.85 -5.55 1.84
C MET A 54 11.29 -5.85 1.41
N SER A 55 11.46 -5.98 0.10
CA SER A 55 12.76 -6.17 -0.57
C SER A 55 12.79 -5.35 -1.86
N SER A 56 13.91 -5.41 -2.59
CA SER A 56 14.04 -4.81 -3.93
C SER A 56 13.03 -5.39 -4.93
N GLU A 57 12.58 -6.63 -4.72
CA GLU A 57 11.66 -7.34 -5.62
C GLU A 57 10.18 -7.13 -5.24
N THR A 58 9.91 -6.34 -4.20
CA THR A 58 8.55 -6.07 -3.75
C THR A 58 7.91 -4.97 -4.59
N THR A 59 6.64 -5.16 -4.96
CA THR A 59 5.76 -4.09 -5.43
C THR A 59 4.69 -3.85 -4.38
N VAL A 60 4.53 -2.61 -3.92
CA VAL A 60 3.46 -2.19 -3.03
C VAL A 60 2.36 -1.52 -3.86
N ILE A 61 1.13 -2.01 -3.75
CA ILE A 61 -0.07 -1.39 -4.35
C ILE A 61 -0.93 -0.85 -3.21
N ALA A 62 -1.01 0.48 -3.09
CA ALA A 62 -1.58 1.15 -1.90
C ALA A 62 -2.99 1.71 -2.15
N GLU A 63 -4.03 0.97 -1.78
CA GLU A 63 -5.46 1.35 -1.97
C GLU A 63 -5.80 2.77 -1.47
N THR A 64 -6.82 3.38 -2.08
CA THR A 64 -7.43 4.64 -1.66
C THR A 64 -7.99 4.52 -0.25
N GLY A 65 -7.65 5.48 0.61
CA GLY A 65 -7.99 5.47 2.04
C GLY A 65 -6.74 5.60 2.92
N ASP A 66 -6.83 5.15 4.16
CA ASP A 66 -5.70 5.19 5.12
C ASP A 66 -4.45 4.45 4.64
N SER A 67 -4.61 3.51 3.71
CA SER A 67 -3.50 2.83 3.05
C SER A 67 -2.57 3.82 2.34
N TRP A 68 -3.05 4.91 1.73
CA TRP A 68 -2.18 5.95 1.16
C TRP A 68 -1.23 6.53 2.19
N PHE A 69 -1.76 6.93 3.35
CA PHE A 69 -0.97 7.59 4.39
C PHE A 69 -0.03 6.63 5.12
N ASN A 70 -0.47 5.39 5.34
CA ASN A 70 0.37 4.39 6.01
C ASN A 70 1.47 3.87 5.07
N CYS A 71 1.15 3.62 3.80
CA CYS A 71 2.13 3.18 2.81
C CYS A 71 3.13 4.28 2.45
N GLN A 72 2.73 5.57 2.47
CA GLN A 72 3.66 6.70 2.26
C GLN A 72 4.75 6.77 3.35
N LYS A 73 4.52 6.20 4.54
CA LYS A 73 5.51 6.15 5.64
C LYS A 73 6.50 4.99 5.51
N LEU A 74 6.31 4.10 4.52
CA LEU A 74 7.24 2.99 4.28
C LEU A 74 8.54 3.51 3.67
N LYS A 75 9.65 2.96 4.15
CA LYS A 75 10.99 3.14 3.58
C LYS A 75 11.18 2.08 2.51
N LEU A 76 11.05 2.48 1.25
CA LEU A 76 11.15 1.58 0.12
C LEU A 76 12.61 1.17 -0.10
N PRO A 77 12.93 -0.14 -0.12
CA PRO A 77 14.23 -0.60 -0.60
C PRO A 77 14.49 -0.14 -2.03
N GLU A 78 15.76 0.04 -2.40
CA GLU A 78 16.11 0.31 -3.80
C GLU A 78 15.58 -0.82 -4.70
N GLY A 79 14.93 -0.45 -5.81
CA GLY A 79 14.26 -1.39 -6.73
C GLY A 79 12.79 -1.68 -6.39
N CYS A 80 12.38 -1.51 -5.12
CA CYS A 80 10.99 -1.70 -4.71
C CYS A 80 10.07 -0.75 -5.48
N ARG A 81 8.97 -1.28 -6.00
CA ARG A 81 7.99 -0.51 -6.77
C ARG A 81 6.83 -0.10 -5.88
N TYR A 82 6.18 1.00 -6.25
CA TYR A 82 5.09 1.59 -5.50
C TYR A 82 4.02 2.12 -6.45
N GLU A 83 2.82 1.59 -6.36
CA GLU A 83 1.68 1.93 -7.19
C GLU A 83 0.56 2.52 -6.34
N PHE A 84 0.03 3.65 -6.79
CA PHE A 84 -1.04 4.37 -6.12
C PHE A 84 -1.85 5.17 -7.14
N GLN A 85 -3.17 5.24 -6.95
CA GLN A 85 -4.07 5.88 -7.91
C GLN A 85 -4.61 7.22 -7.37
N MET A 86 -3.74 8.10 -6.88
CA MET A 86 -4.19 9.36 -6.24
C MET A 86 -4.94 10.33 -7.17
N GLN A 87 -4.67 10.30 -8.47
CA GLN A 87 -5.33 11.23 -9.41
C GLN A 87 -6.79 10.86 -9.68
N TYR A 88 -7.12 9.56 -9.76
CA TYR A 88 -8.50 9.10 -10.00
C TYR A 88 -9.20 8.72 -8.70
N GLY A 89 -8.49 8.17 -7.72
CA GLY A 89 -8.99 7.94 -6.36
C GLY A 89 -10.13 6.94 -6.26
N SER A 90 -10.16 5.91 -7.10
CA SER A 90 -11.23 4.91 -7.08
C SER A 90 -10.95 3.83 -6.05
N ILE A 91 -11.87 3.68 -5.09
CA ILE A 91 -11.83 2.59 -4.11
C ILE A 91 -12.10 1.26 -4.82
N GLY A 92 -11.27 0.25 -4.53
CA GLY A 92 -11.36 -1.10 -5.08
C GLY A 92 -10.49 -1.32 -6.32
N TRP A 93 -9.84 -0.26 -6.85
CA TRP A 93 -8.94 -0.39 -7.99
C TRP A 93 -7.76 -1.33 -7.68
N SER A 94 -7.29 -1.36 -6.43
CA SER A 94 -6.07 -2.08 -6.06
C SER A 94 -6.18 -3.59 -6.30
N VAL A 95 -7.37 -4.19 -6.15
CA VAL A 95 -7.58 -5.63 -6.36
C VAL A 95 -7.36 -5.98 -7.83
N GLY A 96 -8.02 -5.28 -8.75
CA GLY A 96 -7.85 -5.50 -10.18
C GLY A 96 -6.46 -5.12 -10.68
N ALA A 97 -5.90 -4.00 -10.18
CA ALA A 97 -4.55 -3.60 -10.51
C ALA A 97 -3.52 -4.64 -10.08
N THR A 98 -3.71 -5.28 -8.91
CA THR A 98 -2.82 -6.34 -8.43
C THR A 98 -2.84 -7.56 -9.36
N LEU A 99 -4.02 -7.98 -9.81
CA LEU A 99 -4.13 -9.10 -10.76
C LEU A 99 -3.39 -8.75 -12.07
N GLY A 100 -3.65 -7.55 -12.61
CA GLY A 100 -3.02 -7.07 -13.83
C GLY A 100 -1.52 -6.83 -13.70
N TYR A 101 -1.03 -6.41 -12.54
CA TYR A 101 0.40 -6.27 -12.31
C TYR A 101 1.13 -7.61 -12.35
N ALA A 102 0.51 -8.63 -11.74
CA ALA A 102 1.11 -9.96 -11.65
C ALA A 102 0.97 -10.80 -12.93
N GLN A 103 0.01 -10.49 -13.82
CA GLN A 103 -0.27 -11.31 -15.00
C GLN A 103 -0.55 -10.56 -16.32
N ALA A 104 -0.47 -9.23 -16.35
CA ALA A 104 -0.87 -8.41 -17.50
C ALA A 104 -2.31 -8.67 -18.00
N VAL A 105 -3.20 -9.13 -17.12
CA VAL A 105 -4.62 -9.36 -17.41
C VAL A 105 -5.51 -8.36 -16.69
N THR A 106 -6.54 -7.86 -17.35
CA THR A 106 -7.51 -6.93 -16.75
C THR A 106 -8.72 -7.71 -16.23
N ALA A 107 -8.62 -8.27 -15.03
CA ALA A 107 -9.76 -8.81 -14.30
C ALA A 107 -9.72 -8.33 -12.84
N GLN A 108 -10.89 -8.18 -12.24
CA GLN A 108 -11.05 -7.75 -10.85
C GLN A 108 -11.57 -8.94 -10.04
N ASP A 109 -10.69 -9.88 -9.65
CA ASP A 109 -11.14 -10.95 -8.76
C ASP A 109 -9.98 -11.68 -8.06
N VAL A 110 -10.11 -11.85 -6.74
CA VAL A 110 -9.23 -12.70 -5.92
C VAL A 110 -9.33 -14.16 -6.37
N SER A 111 -10.51 -14.61 -6.82
CA SER A 111 -10.70 -15.96 -7.35
C SER A 111 -9.78 -16.25 -8.55
N THR A 112 -9.58 -15.25 -9.41
CA THR A 112 -8.71 -15.39 -10.58
C THR A 112 -7.24 -15.42 -10.17
N MET A 113 -6.83 -14.60 -9.19
CA MET A 113 -5.48 -14.69 -8.62
C MET A 113 -5.18 -16.10 -8.12
N MET A 114 -6.14 -16.70 -7.40
CA MET A 114 -6.01 -18.06 -6.86
C MET A 114 -6.00 -19.12 -7.96
N ARG A 115 -6.92 -19.04 -8.92
CA ARG A 115 -6.98 -19.94 -10.08
C ARG A 115 -5.66 -19.97 -10.84
N CYS A 116 -5.07 -18.79 -11.07
CA CYS A 116 -3.83 -18.66 -11.82
C CYS A 116 -2.57 -18.84 -10.95
N GLY A 117 -2.70 -19.28 -9.70
CA GLY A 117 -1.58 -19.61 -8.81
C GLY A 117 -0.71 -18.41 -8.40
N GLN A 118 -1.26 -17.19 -8.41
CA GLN A 118 -0.53 -16.00 -7.99
C GLN A 118 -0.19 -16.07 -6.49
N LYS A 119 1.04 -15.70 -6.14
CA LYS A 119 1.52 -15.65 -4.76
C LYS A 119 1.44 -14.24 -4.19
N THR A 120 0.30 -13.60 -4.37
CA THR A 120 0.01 -12.25 -3.89
C THR A 120 -0.27 -12.27 -2.39
N ILE A 121 0.26 -11.28 -1.66
CA ILE A 121 -0.06 -11.05 -0.24
C ILE A 121 -1.02 -9.86 -0.17
N ILE A 122 -2.22 -10.07 0.37
CA ILE A 122 -3.23 -9.02 0.55
C ILE A 122 -3.37 -8.71 2.05
N PHE A 123 -3.07 -7.47 2.44
CA PHE A 123 -3.34 -6.97 3.78
C PHE A 123 -4.72 -6.29 3.79
N LEU A 124 -5.74 -7.01 4.24
CA LEU A 124 -7.08 -6.47 4.42
C LEU A 124 -7.20 -5.79 5.79
N ILE A 125 -7.40 -4.48 5.81
CA ILE A 125 -7.56 -3.70 7.04
C ILE A 125 -9.05 -3.57 7.34
N ASN A 126 -9.56 -4.43 8.22
CA ASN A 126 -10.95 -4.37 8.66
C ASN A 126 -11.07 -3.45 9.89
N ASN A 127 -11.39 -2.18 9.66
CA ASN A 127 -11.62 -1.16 10.69
C ASN A 127 -13.13 -0.79 10.83
N GLY A 128 -14.02 -1.54 10.17
CA GLY A 128 -15.48 -1.44 10.34
C GLY A 128 -16.19 -0.40 9.48
N GLY A 129 -15.51 0.30 8.58
CA GLY A 129 -16.15 1.33 7.74
C GLY A 129 -15.19 2.10 6.84
N TYR A 130 -15.66 3.22 6.30
CA TYR A 130 -14.86 4.13 5.49
C TYR A 130 -14.14 5.17 6.37
N THR A 131 -13.05 4.78 7.03
CA THR A 131 -12.31 5.67 7.96
C THR A 131 -11.88 6.99 7.35
N ILE A 132 -11.40 6.99 6.09
CA ILE A 132 -11.00 8.24 5.44
C ILE A 132 -12.17 9.22 5.30
N GLU A 133 -13.38 8.71 5.03
CA GLU A 133 -14.58 9.54 4.90
C GLU A 133 -15.06 10.03 6.27
N VAL A 134 -14.90 9.24 7.33
CA VAL A 134 -15.18 9.70 8.71
C VAL A 134 -14.34 10.93 9.06
N GLU A 135 -13.07 10.96 8.65
CA GLU A 135 -12.17 12.10 8.89
C GLU A 135 -12.45 13.31 7.97
N ILE A 136 -13.16 13.12 6.85
CA ILE A 136 -13.58 14.20 5.94
C ILE A 136 -14.95 14.75 6.34
N HIS A 137 -15.94 13.87 6.43
CA HIS A 137 -17.31 14.16 6.78
C HIS A 137 -18.04 12.89 7.27
N ASP A 138 -18.31 12.84 8.58
CA ASP A 138 -18.91 11.67 9.20
C ASP A 138 -20.42 11.53 8.92
N GLY A 139 -20.91 10.30 8.89
CA GLY A 139 -22.32 10.00 8.68
C GLY A 139 -22.64 8.50 8.50
N PRO A 140 -23.94 8.15 8.47
CA PRO A 140 -24.38 6.75 8.45
C PRO A 140 -23.95 5.97 7.20
N TYR A 141 -23.65 6.66 6.10
CA TYR A 141 -23.16 6.06 4.86
C TYR A 141 -21.70 5.57 4.95
N ASN A 142 -20.97 5.91 6.02
CA ASN A 142 -19.63 5.39 6.29
C ASN A 142 -19.65 4.01 6.97
N VAL A 143 -20.82 3.57 7.44
CA VAL A 143 -21.02 2.27 8.10
C VAL A 143 -21.31 1.21 7.06
N ILE A 144 -20.45 0.21 6.98
CA ILE A 144 -20.59 -0.90 6.03
C ILE A 144 -21.01 -2.19 6.74
N LYS A 145 -21.64 -3.11 6.00
CA LYS A 145 -21.91 -4.45 6.52
C LYS A 145 -20.58 -5.20 6.66
N ASN A 146 -20.19 -5.50 7.90
CA ASN A 146 -19.01 -6.34 8.14
C ASN A 146 -19.19 -7.76 7.57
N TRP A 147 -18.14 -8.29 6.94
CA TRP A 147 -18.09 -9.62 6.33
C TRP A 147 -17.10 -10.52 7.07
N ASN A 148 -17.27 -11.84 6.92
CA ASN A 148 -16.23 -12.80 7.26
C ASN A 148 -15.28 -12.94 6.07
N TYR A 149 -14.27 -12.05 5.98
CA TYR A 149 -13.35 -12.01 4.85
C TYR A 149 -12.49 -13.26 4.71
N THR A 150 -12.10 -13.92 5.80
CA THR A 150 -11.38 -15.20 5.73
C THR A 150 -12.29 -16.31 5.24
N GLY A 151 -13.54 -16.36 5.72
CA GLY A 151 -14.55 -17.28 5.22
C GLY A 151 -14.87 -17.10 3.73
N LEU A 152 -14.76 -15.87 3.20
CA LEU A 152 -14.86 -15.62 1.76
C LEU A 152 -13.71 -16.28 0.99
N VAL A 153 -12.48 -16.18 1.48
CA VAL A 153 -11.32 -16.85 0.86
C VAL A 153 -11.49 -18.37 0.88
N ASP A 154 -11.96 -18.94 1.99
CA ASP A 154 -12.23 -20.37 2.09
C ASP A 154 -13.29 -20.82 1.08
N ALA A 155 -14.36 -20.03 0.93
CA ALA A 155 -15.43 -20.31 -0.03
C ALA A 155 -14.97 -20.22 -1.49
N ILE A 156 -14.07 -19.29 -1.82
CA ILE A 156 -13.50 -19.13 -3.16
C ILE A 156 -12.49 -20.24 -3.47
N HIS A 157 -11.70 -20.71 -2.49
CA HIS A 157 -10.65 -21.68 -2.73
C HIS A 157 -11.21 -23.03 -3.22
N ASN A 158 -12.29 -23.49 -2.57
CA ASN A 158 -13.14 -24.71 -2.69
C ASN A 158 -12.67 -25.98 -3.46
N GLY A 159 -11.45 -26.06 -3.97
CA GLY A 159 -10.90 -27.15 -4.77
C GLY A 159 -11.30 -27.16 -6.25
N GLU A 160 -12.21 -26.28 -6.69
CA GLU A 160 -12.80 -26.31 -8.03
C GLU A 160 -12.24 -25.19 -8.94
N GLY A 161 -12.41 -25.32 -10.27
CA GLY A 161 -12.11 -24.23 -11.21
C GLY A 161 -10.64 -24.06 -11.62
N LYS A 162 -9.76 -25.02 -11.33
CA LYS A 162 -8.43 -25.10 -11.96
C LYS A 162 -8.52 -25.51 -13.43
#